data_AF-A0AAV2Q8N8-F1
#
_entry.id   AF-A0AAV2Q8N8-F1
#
_cell.length_a   1.000
_cell.length_b   1.000
_cell.length_c   1.000
_cell.angle_alpha   90.00
_cell.angle_beta   90.00
_cell.angle_gamma   90.00
#
_symmetry.space_group_name_H-M   'P 1'
#
loop_
_entity.id
_entity.type
_entity.pdbx_description
1 polymer ?
#
loop_
_entity_poly.entity_id
_entity_poly.type
_entity_poly.pdbx_seq_one_letter_code
_entity_poly.pdbx_strand_id
1 'polypeptide(L)'
;MNERVQLSDGDESFTQTYTLAEAQSLMGQPDQILAVERAVNLWLKQIESVLIEMEQLRQETDDAGPQDELEYWKRRMAKFKFLSEQMDTPKVRGALLVLQMARSKILKTWKETDARVIQNLTEAKDNVKFVYAIEEYCHPLYLNDPPGMTPYIMMLFNTVRMIHSISKYYNTSEKLSALLIKITNQMIRACQVYISSSGQETIWTQDRKEVRIKIQHCIRLNQTYRKAYQKTKEKLESLPGEKPFTFSEQYVFGKFDAFCSRLNNVTSLFDDMDEFSNFFQGRAESLLPMETGLKDILKTWNEMCGEISSKDYDYLDYRNHLFDQDLQIFASSVRELLRRVHMMVEKEHEEIWETPMAHRMLARFEKIAQVVPQLDVNGKYRRILAKYHQELDKVTKLYSKHCETPPPLRGLPPVAGQIQWARSLFQHLEVPMMAFRAHGILLETIEGKEAVKRYNRIGKTLVAYELAYYDAWRKQSLSAIQKSLRCTLVVRKPETEELYVNWDPRISTLLYEATKIQQMGFEIPYMTQVLIYKAPLLLQKRDKVK
;
A
#
# COMPACT_ATOMS: atom_id res chain seq x y z
N MET A 1 22.45 32.61 30.73
CA MET A 1 23.88 32.94 30.89
C MET A 1 24.07 34.39 30.45
N ASN A 2 24.62 35.24 31.33
CA ASN A 2 24.70 36.69 31.15
C ASN A 2 25.29 37.08 29.79
N GLU A 3 24.54 37.87 29.02
CA GLU A 3 24.91 38.34 27.67
C GLU A 3 25.98 39.45 27.71
N ARG A 4 26.31 39.96 28.88
CA ARG A 4 27.30 41.03 29.10
C ARG A 4 28.45 40.49 29.94
N VAL A 5 29.57 40.18 29.29
CA VAL A 5 30.83 39.97 30.01
C VAL A 5 31.40 41.35 30.28
N GLN A 6 31.13 41.91 31.45
CA GLN A 6 31.81 43.12 31.91
C GLN A 6 33.20 42.72 32.42
N LEU A 7 34.24 43.31 31.84
CA LEU A 7 35.58 43.33 32.43
C LEU A 7 35.45 43.87 33.86
N SER A 8 36.02 43.17 34.83
CA SER A 8 35.95 43.60 36.22
C SER A 8 36.57 44.99 36.35
N ASP A 9 35.94 45.87 37.13
CA ASP A 9 36.67 46.98 37.73
C ASP A 9 37.84 46.32 38.51
N GLY A 10 39.08 46.54 38.06
CA GLY A 10 40.25 46.06 38.80
C GLY A 10 40.29 46.67 40.20
N ASP A 11 41.30 46.30 41.00
CA ASP A 11 41.53 46.85 42.35
C ASP A 11 41.19 48.35 42.42
N GLU A 12 40.47 48.75 43.48
CA GLU A 12 39.87 50.08 43.70
C GLU A 12 40.86 51.27 43.59
N SER A 13 42.15 50.99 43.47
CA SER A 13 43.22 51.97 43.19
C SER A 13 43.29 52.43 41.72
N PHE A 14 42.57 51.80 40.79
CA PHE A 14 42.65 52.07 39.35
C PHE A 14 41.43 52.81 38.79
N THR A 15 41.16 54.01 39.31
CA THR A 15 39.93 54.77 39.02
C THR A 15 40.10 55.95 38.05
N GLN A 16 41.31 56.26 37.57
CA GLN A 16 41.54 57.46 36.75
C GLN A 16 41.94 57.17 35.29
N THR A 17 41.34 57.94 34.38
CA THR A 17 41.78 58.07 32.99
C THR A 17 43.12 58.80 32.98
N TYR A 18 44.21 58.06 32.80
CA TYR A 18 45.54 58.66 32.74
C TYR A 18 45.71 59.49 31.47
N THR A 19 45.91 60.80 31.65
CA THR A 19 46.43 61.66 30.59
C THR A 19 47.93 61.40 30.38
N LEU A 20 48.46 61.83 29.23
CA LEU A 20 49.86 61.61 28.84
C LEU A 20 50.87 62.17 29.87
N ALA A 21 50.48 63.23 30.59
CA ALA A 21 51.27 63.84 31.66
C ALA A 21 51.24 63.03 32.98
N GLU A 22 50.08 62.48 33.35
CA GLU A 22 49.93 61.64 34.55
C GLU A 22 50.66 60.30 34.36
N ALA A 23 50.59 59.72 33.15
CA ALA A 23 51.34 58.52 32.78
C ALA A 23 52.88 58.71 32.90
N GLN A 24 53.39 59.92 32.68
CA GLN A 24 54.82 60.23 32.86
C GLN A 24 55.20 60.37 34.34
N SER A 25 54.33 60.93 35.18
CA SER A 25 54.56 61.03 36.64
C SER A 25 54.58 59.66 37.34
N LEU A 26 53.83 58.70 36.81
CA LEU A 26 53.72 57.32 37.31
C LEU A 26 54.98 56.47 37.09
N MET A 27 55.87 56.88 36.16
CA MET A 27 57.14 56.20 35.91
C MET A 27 58.07 56.17 37.14
N GLY A 28 57.86 57.09 38.09
CA GLY A 28 58.61 57.16 39.35
C GLY A 28 58.09 56.24 40.47
N GLN A 29 56.96 55.55 40.28
CA GLN A 29 56.30 54.75 41.32
C GLN A 29 56.10 53.29 40.87
N PRO A 30 57.05 52.37 41.17
CA PRO A 30 57.00 50.99 40.70
C PRO A 30 55.78 50.21 41.23
N ASP A 31 55.27 50.53 42.42
CA ASP A 31 54.10 49.87 43.02
C ASP A 31 52.80 50.14 42.24
N GLN A 32 52.65 51.35 41.69
CA GLN A 32 51.47 51.69 40.89
C GLN A 32 51.54 51.06 39.50
N ILE A 33 52.73 50.93 38.91
CA ILE A 33 52.93 50.18 37.66
C ILE A 33 52.56 48.70 37.86
N LEU A 34 52.99 48.08 38.97
CA LEU A 34 52.64 46.70 39.31
C LEU A 34 51.12 46.51 39.51
N ALA A 35 50.42 47.51 40.06
CA ALA A 35 48.96 47.48 40.16
C ALA A 35 48.28 47.50 38.77
N VAL A 36 48.78 48.34 37.84
CA VAL A 36 48.32 48.37 36.43
C VAL A 36 48.53 47.00 35.78
N GLU A 37 49.71 46.41 35.96
CA GLU A 37 50.05 45.10 35.41
C GLU A 37 49.15 43.98 35.95
N ARG A 38 48.77 44.02 37.23
CA ARG A 38 47.82 43.06 37.82
C ARG A 38 46.42 43.22 37.23
N ALA A 39 45.93 44.45 37.09
CA ALA A 39 44.62 44.73 36.51
C ALA A 39 44.54 44.25 35.04
N VAL A 40 45.57 44.55 34.24
CA VAL A 40 45.63 44.11 32.83
C VAL A 40 45.75 42.59 32.72
N ASN A 41 46.51 41.93 33.61
CA ASN A 41 46.55 40.46 33.65
C ASN A 41 45.20 39.83 34.04
N LEU A 42 44.43 40.48 34.92
CA LEU A 42 43.09 40.03 35.27
C LEU A 42 42.14 40.14 34.07
N TRP A 43 42.18 41.25 33.35
CA TRP A 43 41.42 41.43 32.10
C TRP A 43 41.83 40.42 31.03
N LEU A 44 43.13 40.15 30.87
CA LEU A 44 43.62 39.11 29.95
C LEU A 44 43.06 37.73 30.29
N LYS A 45 43.05 37.34 31.58
CA LYS A 45 42.45 36.07 32.02
C LYS A 45 40.95 36.00 31.74
N GLN A 46 40.24 37.11 31.91
CA GLN A 46 38.80 37.19 31.60
C GLN A 46 38.55 37.05 30.09
N ILE A 47 39.31 37.76 29.26
CA ILE A 47 39.20 37.66 27.80
C ILE A 47 39.54 36.25 27.32
N GLU A 48 40.60 35.65 27.86
CA GLU A 48 41.01 34.30 27.50
C GLU A 48 39.97 33.26 27.92
N SER A 49 39.33 33.43 29.09
CA SER A 49 38.20 32.59 29.51
C SER A 49 37.03 32.65 28.53
N VAL A 50 36.69 33.85 28.03
CA VAL A 50 35.64 34.01 27.01
C VAL A 50 36.05 33.37 25.69
N LEU A 51 37.30 33.52 25.27
CA LEU A 51 37.82 32.86 24.06
C LEU A 51 37.72 31.34 24.18
N ILE A 52 38.13 30.77 25.31
CA ILE A 52 38.10 29.32 25.57
C ILE A 52 36.66 28.79 25.64
N GLU A 53 35.75 29.46 26.37
CA GLU A 53 34.32 29.08 26.42
C GLU A 53 33.72 29.03 25.01
N MET A 54 34.16 29.91 24.13
CA MET A 54 33.68 30.05 22.75
C MET A 54 34.40 29.14 21.75
N GLU A 55 35.56 28.59 22.10
CA GLU A 55 36.32 27.59 21.32
C GLU A 55 35.94 26.14 21.70
N GLN A 56 35.21 25.94 22.81
CA GLN A 56 34.72 24.62 23.20
C GLN A 56 33.79 24.01 22.13
N LEU A 57 33.99 22.71 21.88
CA LEU A 57 33.15 21.90 20.99
C LEU A 57 31.69 22.01 21.42
N ARG A 58 30.88 22.56 20.52
CA ARG A 58 29.44 22.73 20.73
C ARG A 58 28.76 21.37 20.89
N GLN A 59 28.01 21.20 21.98
CA GLN A 59 26.97 20.17 22.03
C GLN A 59 25.78 20.67 21.22
N GLU A 60 25.67 20.22 19.98
CA GLU A 60 24.48 20.49 19.17
C GLU A 60 23.34 19.59 19.65
N THR A 61 22.19 20.19 19.95
CA THR A 61 20.98 19.41 20.15
C THR A 61 20.56 18.83 18.82
N ASP A 62 20.15 17.56 18.84
CA ASP A 62 19.78 16.77 17.65
C ASP A 62 18.57 17.35 16.89
N ASP A 63 17.96 18.36 17.50
CA ASP A 63 16.71 19.04 17.27
C ASP A 63 16.92 20.54 16.95
N ALA A 64 18.16 20.99 16.76
CA ALA A 64 18.42 22.37 16.39
C ALA A 64 17.92 22.66 14.96
N GLY A 65 17.30 23.83 14.77
CA GLY A 65 16.85 24.36 13.49
C GLY A 65 17.78 25.46 12.93
N PRO A 66 17.52 25.93 11.69
CA PRO A 66 18.32 26.99 11.07
C PRO A 66 18.30 28.33 11.84
N GLN A 67 17.20 28.66 12.51
CA GLN A 67 17.10 29.87 13.33
C GLN A 67 18.02 29.84 14.56
N ASP A 68 18.23 28.65 15.15
CA ASP A 68 19.16 28.49 16.28
C ASP A 68 20.62 28.76 15.87
N GLU A 69 20.97 28.42 14.62
CA GLU A 69 22.28 28.74 14.05
C GLU A 69 22.45 30.27 13.87
N LEU A 70 21.43 30.94 13.35
CA LEU A 70 21.44 32.40 13.19
C LEU A 70 21.55 33.11 14.55
N GLU A 71 20.76 32.67 15.53
CA GLU A 71 20.77 33.27 16.86
C GLU A 71 22.11 33.05 17.56
N TYR A 72 22.71 31.87 17.40
CA TYR A 72 24.06 31.59 17.89
C TYR A 72 25.09 32.60 17.36
N TRP A 73 25.15 32.80 16.04
CA TRP A 73 26.11 33.74 15.44
C TRP A 73 25.82 35.19 15.81
N LYS A 74 24.55 35.57 15.94
CA LYS A 74 24.15 36.90 16.45
C LYS A 74 24.63 37.12 17.90
N ARG A 75 24.42 36.14 18.78
CA ARG A 75 24.88 36.21 20.18
C ARG A 75 26.41 36.26 20.26
N ARG A 76 27.12 35.45 19.47
CA ARG A 76 28.59 35.46 19.39
C ARG A 76 29.12 36.81 18.90
N MET A 77 28.52 37.37 17.85
CA MET A 77 28.86 38.71 17.34
C MET A 77 28.63 39.79 18.40
N ALA A 78 27.49 39.77 19.09
CA ALA A 78 27.17 40.74 20.14
C ALA A 78 28.18 40.66 21.31
N LYS A 79 28.53 39.46 21.76
CA LYS A 79 29.54 39.24 22.82
C LYS A 79 30.92 39.79 22.43
N PHE A 80 31.43 39.46 21.25
CA PHE A 80 32.73 39.98 20.81
C PHE A 80 32.70 41.48 20.50
N LYS A 81 31.58 42.02 20.03
CA LYS A 81 31.41 43.45 19.83
C LYS A 81 31.49 44.18 21.16
N PHE A 82 30.76 43.71 22.17
CA PHE A 82 30.81 44.26 23.52
C PHE A 82 32.22 44.17 24.10
N LEU A 83 32.90 43.03 23.96
CA LEU A 83 34.27 42.85 24.44
C LEU A 83 35.25 43.83 23.77
N SER A 84 35.14 44.00 22.45
CA SER A 84 35.94 44.95 21.69
C SER A 84 35.68 46.40 22.13
N GLU A 85 34.42 46.77 22.35
CA GLU A 85 34.05 48.10 22.88
C GLU A 85 34.61 48.33 24.29
N GLN A 86 34.63 47.28 25.14
CA GLN A 86 35.20 47.37 26.48
C GLN A 86 36.73 47.51 26.48
N MET A 87 37.43 46.79 25.61
CA MET A 87 38.88 46.91 25.42
C MET A 87 39.28 48.30 24.90
N ASP A 88 38.36 48.99 24.21
CA ASP A 88 38.58 50.32 23.64
C ASP A 88 38.18 51.47 24.59
N THR A 89 37.73 51.16 25.80
CA THR A 89 37.34 52.18 26.79
C THR A 89 38.53 53.07 27.18
N PRO A 90 38.28 54.34 27.54
CA PRO A 90 39.34 55.27 27.91
C PRO A 90 40.14 54.80 29.13
N LYS A 91 39.51 54.05 30.06
CA LYS A 91 40.19 53.42 31.20
C LYS A 91 41.27 52.42 30.74
N VAL A 92 40.91 51.50 29.84
CA VAL A 92 41.82 50.46 29.33
C VAL A 92 42.91 51.09 28.46
N ARG A 93 42.58 52.06 27.60
CA ARG A 93 43.56 52.81 26.81
C ARG A 93 44.58 53.55 27.69
N GLY A 94 44.14 54.18 28.78
CA GLY A 94 45.03 54.82 29.76
C GLY A 94 45.97 53.83 30.44
N ALA A 95 45.45 52.66 30.85
CA ALA A 95 46.27 51.58 31.42
C ALA A 95 47.36 51.10 30.45
N LEU A 96 47.01 50.90 29.18
CA LEU A 96 47.94 50.47 28.13
C LEU A 96 49.00 51.53 27.84
N LEU A 97 48.65 52.82 27.89
CA LEU A 97 49.59 53.93 27.73
C LEU A 97 50.65 53.94 28.84
N VAL A 98 50.24 53.77 30.10
CA VAL A 98 51.17 53.66 31.25
C VAL A 98 52.10 52.46 31.07
N LEU A 99 51.57 51.29 30.69
CA LEU A 99 52.38 50.10 30.43
C LEU A 99 53.33 50.28 29.24
N GLN A 100 52.93 51.05 28.22
CA GLN A 100 53.76 51.37 27.05
C GLN A 100 54.95 52.26 27.41
N MET A 101 54.74 53.25 28.28
CA MET A 101 55.80 54.08 28.82
C MET A 101 56.75 53.25 29.71
N ALA A 102 56.21 52.33 30.51
CA ALA A 102 56.97 51.41 31.37
C ALA A 102 57.67 50.26 30.61
N ARG A 103 57.44 50.12 29.30
CA ARG A 103 57.97 49.02 28.45
C ARG A 103 57.66 47.63 28.99
N SER A 104 56.46 47.43 29.54
CA SER A 104 56.03 46.13 30.09
C SER A 104 55.92 45.04 29.02
N LYS A 105 56.28 43.81 29.37
CA LYS A 105 56.14 42.63 28.49
C LYS A 105 54.68 42.24 28.23
N ILE A 106 53.76 42.65 29.11
CA ILE A 106 52.31 42.33 29.04
C ILE A 106 51.63 42.95 27.81
N LEU A 107 52.21 44.02 27.25
CA LEU A 107 51.70 44.64 26.03
C LEU A 107 51.72 43.71 24.81
N LYS A 108 52.70 42.79 24.76
CA LYS A 108 52.78 41.84 23.66
C LYS A 108 51.60 40.87 23.69
N THR A 109 51.35 40.28 24.86
CA THR A 109 50.20 39.39 25.09
C THR A 109 48.88 40.12 24.89
N TRP A 110 48.77 41.39 25.32
CA TRP A 110 47.56 42.19 25.05
C TRP A 110 47.30 42.39 23.57
N LYS A 111 48.31 42.76 22.78
CA LYS A 111 48.15 42.93 21.32
C LYS A 111 47.76 41.63 20.62
N GLU A 112 48.32 40.49 21.06
CA GLU A 112 47.97 39.18 20.52
C GLU A 112 46.52 38.81 20.85
N THR A 113 46.07 39.02 22.09
CA THR A 113 44.69 38.79 22.52
C THR A 113 43.70 39.72 21.83
N ASP A 114 44.03 41.02 21.69
CA ASP A 114 43.21 42.01 20.97
C ASP A 114 43.04 41.63 19.49
N ALA A 115 44.12 41.21 18.82
CA ALA A 115 44.05 40.70 17.46
C ALA A 115 43.14 39.47 17.34
N ARG A 116 43.19 38.52 18.29
CA ARG A 116 42.28 37.36 18.34
C ARG A 116 40.83 37.77 18.53
N VAL A 117 40.54 38.75 19.38
CA VAL A 117 39.18 39.27 19.60
C VAL A 117 38.64 39.94 18.32
N ILE A 118 39.45 40.79 17.66
CA ILE A 118 39.06 41.45 16.40
C ILE A 118 38.85 40.42 15.28
N GLN A 119 39.70 39.39 15.20
CA GLN A 119 39.54 38.31 14.22
C GLN A 119 38.22 37.55 14.44
N ASN A 120 37.93 37.13 15.68
CA ASN A 120 36.69 36.45 16.04
C ASN A 120 35.45 37.32 15.78
N LEU A 121 35.53 38.64 16.05
CA LEU A 121 34.46 39.58 15.75
C LEU A 121 34.21 39.70 14.24
N THR A 122 35.29 39.75 13.45
CA THR A 122 35.21 39.83 11.99
C THR A 122 34.61 38.56 11.40
N GLU A 123 35.04 37.39 11.87
CA GLU A 123 34.45 36.11 11.51
C GLU A 123 32.96 36.06 11.87
N ALA A 124 32.59 36.42 13.10
CA ALA A 124 31.19 36.39 13.53
C ALA A 124 30.32 37.34 12.69
N LYS A 125 30.81 38.55 12.38
CA LYS A 125 30.12 39.51 11.49
C LYS A 125 29.90 38.96 10.08
N ASP A 126 30.90 38.28 9.52
CA ASP A 126 30.81 37.68 8.18
C ASP A 126 29.82 36.50 8.17
N ASN A 127 29.95 35.59 9.14
CA ASN A 127 29.08 34.43 9.27
C ASN A 127 27.60 34.84 9.50
N VAL A 128 27.32 35.87 10.31
CA VAL A 128 25.95 36.38 10.50
C VAL A 128 25.32 36.80 9.17
N LYS A 129 26.06 37.48 8.28
CA LYS A 129 25.51 37.92 6.98
C LYS A 129 25.09 36.74 6.12
N PHE A 130 25.94 35.72 6.04
CA PHE A 130 25.68 34.54 5.22
C PHE A 130 24.58 33.65 5.80
N VAL A 131 24.58 33.40 7.10
CA VAL A 131 23.53 32.62 7.78
C VAL A 131 22.18 33.36 7.69
N TYR A 132 22.17 34.69 7.81
CA TYR A 132 20.96 35.49 7.62
C TYR A 132 20.41 35.39 6.19
N ALA A 133 21.27 35.43 5.18
CA ALA A 133 20.86 35.27 3.78
C ALA A 133 20.22 33.89 3.50
N ILE A 134 20.65 32.82 4.18
CA ILE A 134 19.97 31.52 4.10
C ILE A 134 18.66 31.52 4.90
N GLU A 135 18.64 32.15 6.06
CA GLU A 135 17.46 32.16 6.94
C GLU A 135 16.23 32.75 6.26
N GLU A 136 16.41 33.77 5.40
CA GLU A 136 15.33 34.33 4.59
C GLU A 136 14.61 33.27 3.73
N TYR A 137 15.36 32.29 3.18
CA TYR A 137 14.81 31.17 2.41
C TYR A 137 14.42 29.96 3.26
N CYS A 138 14.89 29.90 4.51
CA CYS A 138 14.46 28.90 5.50
C CYS A 138 13.17 29.31 6.23
N HIS A 139 12.84 30.60 6.27
CA HIS A 139 11.64 31.11 6.96
C HIS A 139 10.34 30.45 6.45
N PRO A 140 10.14 30.24 5.13
CA PRO A 140 9.00 29.48 4.62
C PRO A 140 8.92 28.03 5.14
N LEU A 141 10.04 27.42 5.56
CA LEU A 141 10.07 26.07 6.13
C LEU A 141 9.44 25.98 7.53
N TYR A 142 9.18 27.12 8.16
CA TYR A 142 8.49 27.18 9.46
C TYR A 142 6.99 27.47 9.31
N LEU A 143 6.57 28.07 8.20
CA LEU A 143 5.23 28.62 8.02
C LEU A 143 4.36 27.84 7.02
N ASN A 144 4.98 27.29 5.96
CA ASN A 144 4.26 26.63 4.87
C ASN A 144 4.19 25.12 5.07
N ASP A 145 3.25 24.48 4.39
CA ASP A 145 3.19 23.02 4.27
C ASP A 145 4.25 22.48 3.30
N PRO A 146 4.60 21.18 3.34
CA PRO A 146 5.58 20.56 2.43
C PRO A 146 5.39 20.89 0.93
N PRO A 147 4.16 20.94 0.37
CA PRO A 147 3.96 21.40 -1.00
C PRO A 147 4.39 22.85 -1.23
N GLY A 148 4.09 23.74 -0.28
CA GLY A 148 4.46 25.16 -0.32
C GLY A 148 5.95 25.41 -0.11
N MET A 149 6.68 24.50 0.55
CA MET A 149 8.14 24.58 0.73
C MET A 149 8.93 24.22 -0.53
N THR A 150 8.38 23.33 -1.36
CA THR A 150 9.07 22.73 -2.52
C THR A 150 9.71 23.76 -3.48
N PRO A 151 9.07 24.90 -3.82
CA PRO A 151 9.65 25.92 -4.69
C PRO A 151 10.91 26.60 -4.12
N TYR A 152 11.02 26.71 -2.80
CA TYR A 152 12.09 27.45 -2.12
C TYR A 152 13.39 26.63 -1.99
N ILE A 153 13.30 25.29 -2.06
CA ILE A 153 14.44 24.38 -1.91
C ILE A 153 15.58 24.70 -2.88
N MET A 154 15.27 24.98 -4.16
CA MET A 154 16.30 25.30 -5.15
C MET A 154 17.01 26.63 -4.82
N MET A 155 16.25 27.61 -4.32
CA MET A 155 16.80 28.90 -3.92
C MET A 155 17.71 28.74 -2.71
N LEU A 156 17.32 27.92 -1.73
CA LEU A 156 18.14 27.57 -0.58
C LEU A 156 19.50 26.98 -1.01
N PHE A 157 19.52 26.01 -1.92
CA PHE A 157 20.79 25.45 -2.41
C PHE A 157 21.62 26.42 -3.25
N ASN A 158 20.99 27.33 -4.01
CA ASN A 158 21.71 28.39 -4.70
C ASN A 158 22.41 29.34 -3.71
N THR A 159 21.77 29.64 -2.58
CA THR A 159 22.36 30.45 -1.50
C THR A 159 23.47 29.69 -0.79
N VAL A 160 23.31 28.39 -0.50
CA VAL A 160 24.38 27.52 0.04
C VAL A 160 25.61 27.53 -0.89
N ARG A 161 25.39 27.42 -2.21
CA ARG A 161 26.45 27.52 -3.21
C ARG A 161 27.18 28.87 -3.15
N MET A 162 26.43 29.97 -3.04
CA MET A 162 27.00 31.31 -2.89
C MET A 162 27.86 31.43 -1.63
N ILE A 163 27.42 30.89 -0.51
CA ILE A 163 28.20 30.89 0.74
C ILE A 163 29.48 30.07 0.58
N HIS A 164 29.40 28.89 -0.03
CA HIS A 164 30.58 28.06 -0.27
C HIS A 164 31.64 28.75 -1.14
N SER A 165 31.21 29.52 -2.16
CA SER A 165 32.11 30.22 -3.09
C SER A 165 32.66 31.54 -2.53
N ILE A 166 31.83 32.32 -1.82
CA ILE A 166 32.17 33.70 -1.42
C ILE A 166 32.64 33.81 0.03
N SER A 167 32.11 32.97 0.94
CA SER A 167 32.42 33.11 2.37
C SER A 167 33.87 32.79 2.66
N LYS A 168 34.52 33.61 3.49
CA LYS A 168 35.90 33.38 3.91
C LYS A 168 35.98 32.46 5.14
N TYR A 169 34.98 32.52 6.01
CA TYR A 169 35.00 31.85 7.32
C TYR A 169 33.91 30.77 7.48
N TYR A 170 32.88 30.74 6.62
CA TYR A 170 31.76 29.78 6.64
C TYR A 170 31.74 28.84 5.41
N ASN A 171 32.85 28.76 4.66
CA ASN A 171 32.94 27.94 3.45
C ASN A 171 33.41 26.49 3.71
N THR A 172 33.58 26.08 4.97
CA THR A 172 34.02 24.72 5.27
C THR A 172 32.88 23.72 5.10
N SER A 173 33.20 22.53 4.59
CA SER A 173 32.22 21.45 4.42
C SER A 173 31.53 21.08 5.73
N GLU A 174 32.23 21.15 6.86
CA GLU A 174 31.67 20.85 8.18
C GLU A 174 30.58 21.84 8.60
N LYS A 175 30.83 23.15 8.50
CA LYS A 175 29.85 24.20 8.86
C LYS A 175 28.61 24.15 7.96
N LEU A 176 28.81 23.96 6.65
CA LEU A 176 27.71 23.81 5.70
C LEU A 176 26.92 22.53 5.93
N SER A 177 27.58 21.41 6.25
CA SER A 177 26.91 20.15 6.58
C SER A 177 26.06 20.28 7.85
N ALA A 178 26.60 20.91 8.91
CA ALA A 178 25.86 21.17 10.14
C ALA A 178 24.62 22.04 9.89
N LEU A 179 24.73 23.08 9.05
CA LEU A 179 23.60 23.91 8.66
C LEU A 179 22.54 23.11 7.87
N LEU A 180 22.97 22.31 6.89
CA LEU A 180 22.06 21.47 6.11
C LEU A 180 21.35 20.42 6.97
N ILE A 181 22.02 19.85 7.98
CA ILE A 181 21.40 18.94 8.96
C ILE A 181 20.27 19.65 9.71
N LYS A 182 20.46 20.90 10.13
CA LYS A 182 19.43 21.69 10.82
C LYS A 182 18.25 22.02 9.91
N ILE A 183 18.54 22.34 8.65
CA ILE A 183 17.49 22.53 7.62
C ILE A 183 16.71 21.23 7.44
N THR A 184 17.39 20.08 7.34
CA THR A 184 16.76 18.75 7.28
C THR A 184 15.87 18.48 8.49
N ASN A 185 16.37 18.72 9.71
CA ASN A 185 15.60 18.55 10.95
C ASN A 185 14.31 19.39 10.93
N GLN A 186 14.40 20.66 10.49
CA GLN A 186 13.23 21.53 10.40
C GLN A 186 12.22 21.05 9.35
N MET A 187 12.69 20.54 8.20
CA MET A 187 11.80 19.94 7.19
C MET A 187 11.08 18.70 7.72
N ILE A 188 11.78 17.82 8.47
CA ILE A 188 11.17 16.64 9.10
C ILE A 188 10.07 17.08 10.07
N ARG A 189 10.34 18.06 10.92
CA ARG A 189 9.34 18.59 11.85
C ARG A 189 8.12 19.15 11.16
N ALA A 190 8.32 19.94 10.11
CA ALA A 190 7.19 20.48 9.36
C ALA A 190 6.38 19.37 8.68
N CYS A 191 7.03 18.31 8.20
CA CYS A 191 6.34 17.12 7.70
C CYS A 191 5.54 16.41 8.80
N GLN A 192 6.09 16.26 10.01
CA GLN A 192 5.40 15.66 11.16
C GLN A 192 4.18 16.50 11.57
N VAL A 193 4.34 17.82 11.68
CA VAL A 193 3.25 18.77 11.99
C VAL A 193 2.15 18.73 10.93
N TYR A 194 2.53 18.67 9.65
CA TYR A 194 1.59 18.60 8.53
C TYR A 194 0.79 17.29 8.52
N ILE A 195 1.44 16.15 8.79
CA ILE A 195 0.76 14.85 8.87
C ILE A 195 -0.18 14.80 10.09
N SER A 196 0.27 15.30 11.24
CA SER A 196 -0.52 15.31 12.48
C SER A 196 -1.52 16.46 12.58
N SER A 197 -1.78 17.22 11.50
CA SER A 197 -2.67 18.39 11.48
C SER A 197 -2.40 19.35 12.66
N SER A 198 -1.13 19.71 12.88
CA SER A 198 -0.67 20.50 14.04
C SER A 198 -0.84 19.84 15.42
N GLY A 199 -0.78 18.51 15.47
CA GLY A 199 -0.91 17.73 16.71
C GLY A 199 -2.36 17.54 17.17
N GLN A 200 -3.34 17.95 16.35
CA GLN A 200 -4.76 17.80 16.68
C GLN A 200 -5.28 16.39 16.36
N GLU A 201 -4.61 15.67 15.47
CA GLU A 201 -5.08 14.39 14.96
C GLU A 201 -3.93 13.38 14.88
N THR A 202 -4.21 12.11 15.19
CA THR A 202 -3.27 11.02 14.95
C THR A 202 -3.44 10.47 13.54
N ILE A 203 -2.48 9.66 13.08
CA ILE A 203 -2.59 8.95 11.79
C ILE A 203 -3.83 8.05 11.71
N TRP A 204 -4.44 7.70 12.86
CA TRP A 204 -5.58 6.81 12.97
C TRP A 204 -6.93 7.55 13.04
N THR A 205 -6.96 8.82 13.44
CA THR A 205 -8.20 9.61 13.53
C THR A 205 -8.60 10.24 12.20
N GLN A 206 -7.64 10.43 11.29
CA GLN A 206 -7.84 10.99 9.96
C GLN A 206 -8.26 9.94 8.93
N ASP A 207 -8.82 10.39 7.80
CA ASP A 207 -9.05 9.52 6.65
C ASP A 207 -7.70 9.03 6.08
N ARG A 208 -7.58 7.71 5.89
CA ARG A 208 -6.36 7.05 5.40
C ARG A 208 -5.92 7.59 4.04
N LYS A 209 -6.88 7.98 3.18
CA LYS A 209 -6.58 8.57 1.86
C LYS A 209 -5.93 9.94 1.99
N GLU A 210 -6.40 10.76 2.93
CA GLU A 210 -5.81 12.08 3.18
C GLU A 210 -4.40 11.96 3.74
N VAL A 211 -4.20 11.09 4.74
CA VAL A 211 -2.87 10.83 5.33
C VAL A 211 -1.89 10.34 4.26
N ARG A 212 -2.33 9.46 3.34
CA ARG A 212 -1.51 9.00 2.20
C ARG A 212 -1.08 10.14 1.28
N ILE A 213 -1.98 11.06 0.95
CA ILE A 213 -1.64 12.25 0.15
C ILE A 213 -0.61 13.10 0.89
N LYS A 214 -0.81 13.32 2.20
CA LYS A 214 0.13 14.08 3.03
C LYS A 214 1.51 13.43 3.06
N ILE A 215 1.59 12.11 3.26
CA ILE A 215 2.83 11.32 3.20
C ILE A 215 3.52 11.47 1.84
N GLN A 216 2.77 11.36 0.75
CA GLN A 216 3.33 11.49 -0.61
C GLN A 216 3.91 12.89 -0.85
N HIS A 217 3.30 13.94 -0.30
CA HIS A 217 3.87 15.30 -0.33
C HIS A 217 5.21 15.36 0.41
N CYS A 218 5.33 14.76 1.60
CA CYS A 218 6.57 14.70 2.38
C CYS A 218 7.68 13.94 1.64
N ILE A 219 7.37 12.79 1.04
CA ILE A 219 8.32 12.01 0.24
C ILE A 219 8.80 12.82 -0.97
N ARG A 220 7.88 13.52 -1.65
CA ARG A 220 8.22 14.40 -2.78
C ARG A 220 9.10 15.58 -2.37
N LEU A 221 8.91 16.11 -1.15
CA LEU A 221 9.77 17.16 -0.60
C LEU A 221 11.22 16.66 -0.48
N ASN A 222 11.44 15.48 0.14
CA ASN A 222 12.77 14.89 0.25
C ASN A 222 13.40 14.59 -1.12
N GLN A 223 12.62 14.05 -2.07
CA GLN A 223 13.10 13.82 -3.43
C GLN A 223 13.53 15.12 -4.13
N THR A 224 12.79 16.21 -3.93
CA THR A 224 13.12 17.52 -4.49
C THR A 224 14.37 18.11 -3.82
N TYR A 225 14.50 17.94 -2.51
CA TYR A 225 15.68 18.33 -1.74
C TYR A 225 16.95 17.63 -2.24
N ARG A 226 16.93 16.30 -2.41
CA ARG A 226 18.03 15.53 -3.02
C ARG A 226 18.34 15.96 -4.45
N LYS A 227 17.32 16.14 -5.29
CA LYS A 227 17.50 16.59 -6.69
C LYS A 227 18.13 17.99 -6.76
N ALA A 228 17.72 18.91 -5.88
CA ALA A 228 18.25 20.26 -5.85
C ALA A 228 19.72 20.28 -5.40
N TYR A 229 20.07 19.45 -4.42
CA TYR A 229 21.46 19.23 -4.03
C TYR A 229 22.30 18.72 -5.20
N GLN A 230 21.87 17.63 -5.83
CA GLN A 230 22.59 17.00 -6.94
C GLN A 230 22.81 17.99 -8.10
N LYS A 231 21.78 18.75 -8.47
CA LYS A 231 21.88 19.80 -9.50
C LYS A 231 22.86 20.91 -9.12
N THR A 232 22.97 21.23 -7.84
CA THR A 232 23.90 22.26 -7.34
C THR A 232 25.33 21.75 -7.35
N LYS A 233 25.55 20.48 -6.98
CA LYS A 233 26.82 19.79 -7.06
C LYS A 233 27.34 19.69 -8.49
N GLU A 234 26.51 19.26 -9.44
CA GLU A 234 26.85 19.19 -10.87
C GLU A 234 27.26 20.55 -11.44
N LYS A 235 26.56 21.63 -11.05
CA LYS A 235 26.93 23.00 -11.47
C LYS A 235 28.29 23.42 -10.93
N LEU A 236 28.61 23.09 -9.68
CA LEU A 236 29.91 23.39 -9.07
C LEU A 236 31.04 22.60 -9.76
N GLU A 237 30.80 21.33 -10.09
CA GLU A 237 31.77 20.49 -10.82
C GLU A 237 32.00 20.95 -12.27
N SER A 238 30.99 21.56 -12.90
CA SER A 238 31.09 22.08 -14.26
C SER A 238 31.88 23.39 -14.40
N LEU A 239 32.13 24.10 -13.29
CA LEU A 239 32.83 25.39 -13.29
C LEU A 239 34.33 25.18 -12.99
N PRO A 240 35.24 25.39 -13.96
CA PRO A 240 36.66 25.20 -13.74
C PRO A 240 37.21 26.25 -12.77
N GLY A 241 37.66 25.82 -11.59
CA GLY A 241 38.32 26.66 -10.57
C GLY A 241 37.63 26.77 -9.22
N GLU A 242 36.40 26.25 -9.07
CA GLU A 242 35.74 26.17 -7.75
C GLU A 242 36.14 24.90 -6.98
N LYS A 243 36.23 25.01 -5.64
CA LYS A 243 36.53 23.86 -4.78
C LYS A 243 35.41 22.80 -4.89
N PRO A 244 35.74 21.51 -4.93
CA PRO A 244 34.74 20.46 -5.03
C PRO A 244 33.84 20.46 -3.80
N PHE A 245 32.54 20.32 -4.03
CA PHE A 245 31.52 20.32 -3.00
C PHE A 245 31.45 18.93 -2.35
N THR A 246 32.30 18.69 -1.35
CA THR A 246 32.42 17.39 -0.68
C THR A 246 31.80 17.43 0.71
N PHE A 247 30.60 16.87 0.83
CA PHE A 247 30.03 16.48 2.12
C PHE A 247 29.48 15.06 2.07
N SER A 248 29.36 14.44 3.24
CA SER A 248 28.77 13.11 3.34
C SER A 248 27.25 13.20 3.25
N GLU A 249 26.71 12.75 2.12
CA GLU A 249 25.27 12.70 1.86
C GLU A 249 24.51 11.91 2.94
N GLN A 250 25.15 10.88 3.52
CA GLN A 250 24.55 10.07 4.58
C GLN A 250 24.24 10.90 5.84
N TYR A 251 25.08 11.86 6.20
CA TYR A 251 24.85 12.69 7.40
C TYR A 251 23.75 13.72 7.18
N VAL A 252 23.64 14.27 5.96
CA VAL A 252 22.67 15.33 5.64
C VAL A 252 21.27 14.76 5.35
N PHE A 253 21.20 13.68 4.58
CA PHE A 253 19.93 13.12 4.10
C PHE A 253 19.49 11.88 4.88
N GLY A 254 20.40 11.17 5.56
CA GLY A 254 20.09 9.89 6.21
C GLY A 254 18.93 9.96 7.21
N LYS A 255 18.84 11.03 8.00
CA LYS A 255 17.70 11.26 8.91
C LYS A 255 16.37 11.39 8.15
N PHE A 256 16.37 12.14 7.04
CA PHE A 256 15.15 12.35 6.25
C PHE A 256 14.77 11.09 5.45
N ASP A 257 15.76 10.34 4.97
CA ASP A 257 15.53 9.07 4.28
C ASP A 257 14.97 8.02 5.24
N ALA A 258 15.48 7.94 6.47
CA ALA A 258 14.91 7.09 7.51
C ALA A 258 13.46 7.47 7.82
N PHE A 259 13.16 8.77 7.93
CA PHE A 259 11.79 9.26 8.07
C PHE A 259 10.91 8.88 6.86
N CYS A 260 11.38 9.06 5.63
CA CYS A 260 10.63 8.64 4.43
C CYS A 260 10.40 7.12 4.37
N SER A 261 11.38 6.33 4.78
CA SER A 261 11.24 4.87 4.89
C SER A 261 10.14 4.52 5.90
N ARG A 262 10.11 5.22 7.04
CA ARG A 262 9.05 5.07 8.02
C ARG A 262 7.67 5.43 7.46
N LEU A 263 7.56 6.55 6.75
CA LEU A 263 6.29 6.94 6.11
C LEU A 263 5.82 5.92 5.06
N ASN A 264 6.74 5.30 4.32
CA ASN A 264 6.41 4.21 3.40
C ASN A 264 5.91 2.97 4.14
N ASN A 265 6.51 2.62 5.28
CA ASN A 265 6.04 1.51 6.12
C ASN A 265 4.60 1.76 6.62
N VAL A 266 4.29 2.99 7.06
CA VAL A 266 2.92 3.38 7.45
C VAL A 266 1.96 3.30 6.26
N THR A 267 2.39 3.72 5.07
CA THR A 267 1.58 3.62 3.85
C THR A 267 1.29 2.16 3.48
N SER A 268 2.30 1.29 3.53
CA SER A 268 2.14 -0.15 3.31
C SER A 268 1.20 -0.79 4.32
N LEU A 269 1.27 -0.37 5.59
CA LEU A 269 0.34 -0.84 6.62
C LEU A 269 -1.10 -0.47 6.30
N PHE A 270 -1.35 0.76 5.82
CA PHE A 270 -2.67 1.18 5.38
C PHE A 270 -3.13 0.43 4.12
N ASP A 271 -2.23 0.15 3.17
CA ASP A 271 -2.53 -0.69 2.00
C ASP A 271 -3.00 -2.09 2.42
N ASP A 272 -2.24 -2.76 3.28
CA ASP A 272 -2.60 -4.07 3.83
C ASP A 272 -3.97 -3.99 4.52
N MET A 273 -4.17 -3.01 5.41
CA MET A 273 -5.44 -2.85 6.12
C MET A 273 -6.64 -2.63 5.21
N ASP A 274 -6.51 -1.80 4.18
CA ASP A 274 -7.60 -1.53 3.24
C ASP A 274 -7.88 -2.74 2.34
N GLU A 275 -6.83 -3.42 1.84
CA GLU A 275 -6.98 -4.62 1.01
C GLU A 275 -7.69 -5.74 1.78
N PHE A 276 -7.21 -6.05 2.98
CA PHE A 276 -7.78 -7.12 3.80
C PHE A 276 -9.14 -6.74 4.37
N SER A 277 -9.38 -5.50 4.79
CA SER A 277 -10.71 -5.06 5.25
C SER A 277 -11.76 -5.20 4.15
N ASN A 278 -11.43 -4.81 2.91
CA ASN A 278 -12.32 -4.99 1.75
C ASN A 278 -12.61 -6.47 1.46
N PHE A 279 -11.59 -7.34 1.61
CA PHE A 279 -11.75 -8.78 1.46
C PHE A 279 -12.69 -9.36 2.54
N PHE A 280 -12.42 -9.03 3.80
CA PHE A 280 -13.09 -9.59 4.96
C PHE A 280 -14.51 -9.07 5.19
N GLN A 281 -14.75 -7.76 5.07
CA GLN A 281 -16.08 -7.17 5.30
C GLN A 281 -17.01 -7.27 4.09
N GLY A 282 -16.48 -7.17 2.86
CA GLY A 282 -17.33 -7.06 1.65
C GLY A 282 -17.56 -8.38 0.91
N ARG A 283 -16.70 -9.39 1.11
CA ARG A 283 -16.66 -10.57 0.23
C ARG A 283 -16.57 -11.89 0.98
N ALA A 284 -15.90 -11.95 2.12
CA ALA A 284 -15.60 -13.23 2.76
C ALA A 284 -16.87 -14.00 3.21
N GLU A 285 -17.91 -13.32 3.71
CA GLU A 285 -19.19 -13.93 4.12
C GLU A 285 -19.94 -14.60 2.96
N SER A 286 -19.83 -14.07 1.74
CA SER A 286 -20.46 -14.67 0.55
C SER A 286 -19.62 -15.79 -0.07
N LEU A 287 -18.31 -15.80 0.18
CA LEU A 287 -17.37 -16.67 -0.51
C LEU A 287 -17.05 -17.95 0.28
N LEU A 288 -17.09 -17.91 1.61
CA LEU A 288 -16.79 -19.02 2.51
C LEU A 288 -18.05 -19.45 3.28
N PRO A 289 -18.67 -20.62 2.99
CA PRO A 289 -19.94 -21.05 3.60
C PRO A 289 -19.83 -21.45 5.08
N MET A 290 -18.63 -21.60 5.62
CA MET A 290 -18.40 -22.04 6.99
C MET A 290 -18.51 -20.86 7.97
N GLU A 291 -19.74 -20.55 8.41
CA GLU A 291 -20.06 -19.39 9.25
C GLU A 291 -19.23 -19.27 10.53
N THR A 292 -18.73 -20.38 11.09
CA THR A 292 -17.98 -20.39 12.35
C THR A 292 -16.52 -19.96 12.17
N GLY A 293 -15.81 -20.60 11.24
CA GLY A 293 -14.38 -20.31 11.04
C GLY A 293 -14.14 -18.92 10.44
N LEU A 294 -15.07 -18.39 9.63
CA LEU A 294 -14.93 -17.03 9.10
C LEU A 294 -15.05 -15.98 10.20
N LYS A 295 -16.02 -16.13 11.12
CA LYS A 295 -16.20 -15.20 12.24
C LYS A 295 -14.95 -15.15 13.13
N ASP A 296 -14.28 -16.28 13.34
CA ASP A 296 -13.02 -16.33 14.09
C ASP A 296 -11.88 -15.59 13.36
N ILE A 297 -11.80 -15.72 12.03
CA ILE A 297 -10.83 -15.00 11.19
C ILE A 297 -11.12 -13.49 11.21
N LEU A 298 -12.39 -13.09 11.13
CA LEU A 298 -12.80 -11.68 11.23
C LEU A 298 -12.48 -11.09 12.60
N LYS A 299 -12.74 -11.86 13.67
CA LYS A 299 -12.45 -11.44 15.04
C LYS A 299 -10.95 -11.24 15.24
N THR A 300 -10.14 -12.22 14.84
CA THR A 300 -8.68 -12.11 14.93
C THR A 300 -8.13 -10.97 14.07
N TRP A 301 -8.70 -10.71 12.89
CA TRP A 301 -8.35 -9.53 12.07
C TRP A 301 -8.63 -8.21 12.78
N ASN A 302 -9.82 -8.06 13.37
CA ASN A 302 -10.20 -6.86 14.11
C ASN A 302 -9.35 -6.67 15.37
N GLU A 303 -9.03 -7.76 16.08
CA GLU A 303 -8.12 -7.75 17.23
C GLU A 303 -6.70 -7.29 16.81
N MET A 304 -6.14 -7.82 15.72
CA MET A 304 -4.84 -7.38 15.18
C MET A 304 -4.83 -5.90 14.78
N CYS A 305 -5.89 -5.43 14.11
CA CYS A 305 -6.04 -4.02 13.76
C CYS A 305 -6.17 -3.14 15.00
N GLY A 306 -6.87 -3.61 16.03
CA GLY A 306 -6.99 -2.95 17.33
C GLY A 306 -5.64 -2.84 18.04
N GLU A 307 -4.90 -3.94 18.13
CA GLU A 307 -3.59 -3.98 18.81
C GLU A 307 -2.56 -3.04 18.19
N ILE A 308 -2.51 -2.95 16.85
CA ILE A 308 -1.56 -2.05 16.19
C ILE A 308 -2.01 -0.60 16.20
N SER A 309 -3.31 -0.30 16.32
CA SER A 309 -3.83 1.08 16.40
C SER A 309 -3.90 1.63 17.82
N SER A 310 -3.87 0.76 18.84
CA SER A 310 -3.93 1.14 20.25
C SER A 310 -2.55 1.31 20.92
N LYS A 311 -1.45 1.38 20.16
CA LYS A 311 -0.11 1.53 20.76
C LYS A 311 0.14 2.99 21.10
N ASP A 312 0.80 3.22 22.24
CA ASP A 312 1.04 4.56 22.79
C ASP A 312 2.29 5.27 22.23
N TYR A 313 2.94 4.71 21.21
CA TYR A 313 4.11 5.36 20.61
C TYR A 313 3.74 6.24 19.41
N ASP A 314 4.59 7.22 19.11
CA ASP A 314 4.45 8.03 17.89
C ASP A 314 4.83 7.21 16.65
N TYR A 315 3.85 6.98 15.79
CA TYR A 315 4.02 6.26 14.52
C TYR A 315 4.88 7.02 13.52
N LEU A 316 5.06 8.34 13.69
CA LEU A 316 5.90 9.19 12.85
C LEU A 316 7.34 9.33 13.37
N ASP A 317 7.65 8.81 14.55
CA ASP A 317 9.02 8.80 15.06
C ASP A 317 9.85 7.71 14.37
N TYR A 318 10.80 8.14 13.56
CA TYR A 318 11.71 7.27 12.82
C TYR A 318 12.84 6.68 13.68
N ARG A 319 13.04 7.18 14.91
CA ARG A 319 14.03 6.64 15.86
C ARG A 319 13.48 5.45 16.63
N ASN A 320 12.16 5.30 16.67
CA ASN A 320 11.51 4.25 17.42
C ASN A 320 11.44 2.94 16.62
N HIS A 321 12.34 2.02 16.98
CA HIS A 321 12.41 0.67 16.41
C HIS A 321 11.27 -0.27 16.88
N LEU A 322 10.49 0.10 17.91
CA LEU A 322 9.38 -0.73 18.40
C LEU A 322 8.30 -0.91 17.34
N PHE A 323 7.99 0.13 16.58
CA PHE A 323 7.03 0.00 15.48
C PHE A 323 7.53 -0.90 14.35
N ASP A 324 8.83 -0.87 14.03
CA ASP A 324 9.34 -1.76 12.98
C ASP A 324 9.19 -3.24 13.40
N GLN A 325 9.36 -3.53 14.70
CA GLN A 325 9.09 -4.85 15.27
C GLN A 325 7.59 -5.18 15.23
N ASP A 326 6.73 -4.27 15.68
CA ASP A 326 5.27 -4.48 15.67
C ASP A 326 4.73 -4.65 14.24
N LEU A 327 5.26 -3.93 13.26
CA LEU A 327 4.90 -4.06 11.85
C LEU A 327 5.35 -5.41 11.28
N GLN A 328 6.54 -5.90 11.66
CA GLN A 328 6.95 -7.25 11.30
C GLN A 328 6.05 -8.32 11.93
N ILE A 329 5.66 -8.14 13.20
CA ILE A 329 4.72 -9.02 13.89
C ILE A 329 3.38 -9.00 13.15
N PHE A 330 2.82 -7.83 12.85
CA PHE A 330 1.59 -7.68 12.08
C PHE A 330 1.69 -8.38 10.72
N ALA A 331 2.74 -8.13 9.94
CA ALA A 331 2.95 -8.78 8.65
C ALA A 331 3.10 -10.31 8.77
N SER A 332 3.66 -10.82 9.87
CA SER A 332 3.73 -12.27 10.14
C SER A 332 2.36 -12.85 10.49
N SER A 333 1.57 -12.16 11.30
CA SER A 333 0.22 -12.55 11.70
C SER A 333 -0.76 -12.49 10.52
N VAL A 334 -0.65 -11.49 9.66
CA VAL A 334 -1.41 -11.41 8.39
C VAL A 334 -1.08 -12.60 7.49
N ARG A 335 0.20 -12.95 7.33
CA ARG A 335 0.59 -14.15 6.57
C ARG A 335 0.02 -15.44 7.15
N GLU A 336 0.02 -15.57 8.48
CA GLU A 336 -0.59 -16.71 9.17
C GLU A 336 -2.11 -16.76 8.98
N LEU A 337 -2.78 -15.61 9.03
CA LEU A 337 -4.22 -15.50 8.75
C LEU A 337 -4.54 -15.95 7.32
N LEU A 338 -3.76 -15.49 6.33
CA LEU A 338 -3.91 -15.91 4.93
C LEU A 338 -3.65 -17.41 4.76
N ARG A 339 -2.70 -17.98 5.50
CA ARG A 339 -2.46 -19.42 5.53
C ARG A 339 -3.65 -20.19 6.10
N ARG A 340 -4.31 -19.68 7.15
CA ARG A 340 -5.54 -20.26 7.70
C ARG A 340 -6.69 -20.20 6.70
N VAL A 341 -6.87 -19.06 6.00
CA VAL A 341 -7.84 -18.94 4.91
C VAL A 341 -7.55 -19.96 3.80
N HIS A 342 -6.28 -20.10 3.41
CA HIS A 342 -5.86 -21.10 2.44
C HIS A 342 -6.23 -22.53 2.88
N MET A 343 -5.89 -22.92 4.10
CA MET A 343 -6.23 -24.26 4.64
C MET A 343 -7.74 -24.49 4.69
N MET A 344 -8.53 -23.50 5.09
CA MET A 344 -9.99 -23.59 5.08
C MET A 344 -10.52 -23.82 3.67
N VAL A 345 -10.00 -23.07 2.70
CA VAL A 345 -10.38 -23.20 1.30
C VAL A 345 -9.99 -24.57 0.74
N GLU A 346 -8.83 -25.13 1.10
CA GLU A 346 -8.45 -26.48 0.69
C GLU A 346 -9.37 -27.54 1.32
N LYS A 347 -9.72 -27.41 2.61
CA LYS A 347 -10.64 -28.31 3.30
C LYS A 347 -12.04 -28.30 2.67
N GLU A 348 -12.60 -27.11 2.41
CA GLU A 348 -13.88 -26.97 1.69
C GLU A 348 -13.81 -27.65 0.32
N HIS A 349 -12.66 -27.54 -0.37
CA HIS A 349 -12.49 -28.16 -1.67
C HIS A 349 -12.43 -29.69 -1.63
N GLU A 350 -11.99 -30.30 -0.52
CA GLU A 350 -12.02 -31.76 -0.32
C GLU A 350 -13.46 -32.31 -0.13
N GLU A 351 -14.40 -31.48 0.35
CA GLU A 351 -15.78 -31.89 0.64
C GLU A 351 -16.74 -31.72 -0.56
N ILE A 352 -16.37 -30.97 -1.61
CA ILE A 352 -17.27 -30.69 -2.76
C ILE A 352 -17.15 -31.78 -3.84
N TRP A 353 -18.23 -32.51 -4.11
CA TRP A 353 -18.24 -33.62 -5.10
C TRP A 353 -19.29 -33.53 -6.21
N GLU A 354 -20.09 -32.47 -6.27
CA GLU A 354 -21.07 -32.25 -7.34
C GLU A 354 -20.63 -31.13 -8.31
N THR A 355 -20.52 -31.47 -9.60
CA THR A 355 -20.09 -30.60 -10.70
C THR A 355 -20.80 -29.22 -10.74
N PRO A 356 -22.11 -29.08 -10.44
CA PRO A 356 -22.81 -27.80 -10.45
C PRO A 356 -22.45 -26.87 -9.26
N MET A 357 -22.15 -27.44 -8.09
CA MET A 357 -21.68 -26.64 -6.94
C MET A 357 -20.21 -26.25 -7.09
N ALA A 358 -19.39 -27.14 -7.67
CA ALA A 358 -17.99 -26.85 -8.00
C ALA A 358 -17.84 -25.58 -8.86
N HIS A 359 -18.72 -25.37 -9.84
CA HIS A 359 -18.70 -24.15 -10.66
C HIS A 359 -18.98 -22.87 -9.86
N ARG A 360 -20.00 -22.87 -8.98
CA ARG A 360 -20.29 -21.72 -8.12
C ARG A 360 -19.14 -21.41 -7.18
N MET A 361 -18.38 -22.42 -6.77
CA MET A 361 -17.20 -22.26 -5.92
C MET A 361 -15.97 -21.76 -6.70
N LEU A 362 -15.84 -22.07 -8.00
CA LEU A 362 -14.71 -21.62 -8.82
C LEU A 362 -14.62 -20.10 -8.95
N ALA A 363 -15.72 -19.43 -9.28
CA ALA A 363 -15.78 -17.97 -9.34
C ALA A 363 -15.46 -17.33 -7.98
N ARG A 364 -15.65 -18.07 -6.88
CA ARG A 364 -15.28 -17.64 -5.53
C ARG A 364 -13.78 -17.81 -5.29
N PHE A 365 -13.20 -18.93 -5.69
CA PHE A 365 -11.77 -19.19 -5.55
C PHE A 365 -10.90 -18.24 -6.38
N GLU A 366 -11.32 -17.86 -7.59
CA GLU A 366 -10.62 -16.84 -8.39
C GLU A 366 -10.54 -15.50 -7.66
N LYS A 367 -11.62 -15.09 -6.99
CA LYS A 367 -11.65 -13.85 -6.20
C LYS A 367 -10.80 -13.95 -4.93
N ILE A 368 -10.74 -15.12 -4.31
CA ILE A 368 -9.86 -15.36 -3.15
C ILE A 368 -8.39 -15.40 -3.60
N ALA A 369 -8.08 -15.93 -4.78
CA ALA A 369 -6.73 -15.99 -5.33
C ALA A 369 -6.12 -14.60 -5.62
N GLN A 370 -6.95 -13.57 -5.81
CA GLN A 370 -6.45 -12.19 -5.93
C GLN A 370 -5.78 -11.70 -4.63
N VAL A 371 -6.27 -12.15 -3.48
CA VAL A 371 -5.78 -11.75 -2.15
C VAL A 371 -4.85 -12.81 -1.53
N VAL A 372 -4.99 -14.07 -1.97
CA VAL A 372 -4.13 -15.19 -1.56
C VAL A 372 -3.42 -15.75 -2.80
N PRO A 373 -2.27 -15.19 -3.20
CA PRO A 373 -1.54 -15.62 -4.39
C PRO A 373 -1.06 -17.08 -4.33
N GLN A 374 -0.93 -17.63 -3.12
CA GLN A 374 -0.49 -19.01 -2.88
C GLN A 374 -1.59 -20.06 -3.18
N LEU A 375 -2.79 -19.64 -3.58
CA LEU A 375 -3.86 -20.56 -3.91
C LEU A 375 -3.60 -21.22 -5.27
N ASP A 376 -3.46 -22.55 -5.31
CA ASP A 376 -3.31 -23.29 -6.57
C ASP A 376 -4.66 -23.39 -7.31
N VAL A 377 -5.03 -22.33 -8.01
CA VAL A 377 -6.27 -22.29 -8.81
C VAL A 377 -6.19 -23.29 -9.98
N ASN A 378 -5.01 -23.51 -10.56
CA ASN A 378 -4.80 -24.42 -11.68
C ASN A 378 -4.92 -25.89 -11.28
N GLY A 379 -4.47 -26.27 -10.09
CA GLY A 379 -4.73 -27.59 -9.50
C GLY A 379 -6.22 -27.85 -9.29
N LYS A 380 -6.96 -26.83 -8.83
CA LYS A 380 -8.43 -26.92 -8.64
C LYS A 380 -9.17 -27.09 -9.95
N TYR A 381 -8.75 -26.37 -11.00
CA TYR A 381 -9.27 -26.55 -12.35
C TYR A 381 -9.08 -27.97 -12.86
N ARG A 382 -7.88 -28.53 -12.71
CA ARG A 382 -7.59 -29.92 -13.12
C ARG A 382 -8.45 -30.94 -12.37
N ARG A 383 -8.66 -30.77 -11.06
CA ARG A 383 -9.50 -31.68 -10.25
C ARG A 383 -10.97 -31.62 -10.66
N ILE A 384 -11.52 -30.42 -10.89
CA ILE A 384 -12.91 -30.25 -11.33
C ILE A 384 -13.12 -30.85 -12.73
N LEU A 385 -12.17 -30.62 -13.64
CA LEU A 385 -12.20 -31.26 -14.96
C LEU A 385 -12.09 -32.79 -14.83
N ALA A 386 -11.22 -33.32 -13.96
CA ALA A 386 -11.12 -34.76 -13.74
C ALA A 386 -12.45 -35.37 -13.23
N LYS A 387 -13.16 -34.67 -12.35
CA LYS A 387 -14.48 -35.11 -11.88
C LYS A 387 -15.52 -35.08 -13.01
N TYR A 388 -15.50 -34.04 -13.84
CA TYR A 388 -16.37 -33.97 -15.01
C TYR A 388 -16.09 -35.10 -16.02
N HIS A 389 -14.82 -35.48 -16.21
CA HIS A 389 -14.46 -36.65 -17.01
C HIS A 389 -15.06 -37.94 -16.43
N GLN A 390 -15.03 -38.12 -15.10
CA GLN A 390 -15.69 -39.26 -14.45
C GLN A 390 -17.20 -39.25 -14.67
N GLU A 391 -17.86 -38.09 -14.63
CA GLU A 391 -19.29 -37.98 -14.92
C GLU A 391 -19.60 -38.30 -16.40
N LEU A 392 -18.78 -37.83 -17.34
CA LEU A 392 -18.88 -38.20 -18.76
C LEU A 392 -18.73 -39.71 -18.96
N ASP A 393 -17.78 -40.35 -18.28
CA ASP A 393 -17.57 -41.80 -18.34
C ASP A 393 -18.74 -42.57 -17.72
N LYS A 394 -19.30 -42.09 -16.61
CA LYS A 394 -20.51 -42.67 -15.99
C LYS A 394 -21.71 -42.60 -16.93
N VAL A 395 -21.96 -41.44 -17.55
CA VAL A 395 -23.07 -41.28 -18.51
C VAL A 395 -22.83 -42.16 -19.75
N THR A 396 -21.59 -42.26 -20.23
CA THR A 396 -21.25 -43.14 -21.37
C THR A 396 -21.52 -44.61 -21.04
N LYS A 397 -21.13 -45.07 -19.84
CA LYS A 397 -21.41 -46.43 -19.35
C LYS A 397 -22.91 -46.67 -19.14
N LEU A 398 -23.63 -45.66 -18.63
CA LEU A 398 -25.07 -45.75 -18.43
C LEU A 398 -25.80 -45.85 -19.78
N TYR A 399 -25.36 -45.05 -20.77
CA TYR A 399 -25.85 -45.12 -22.14
C TYR A 399 -25.56 -46.48 -22.78
N SER A 400 -24.32 -46.97 -22.75
CA SER A 400 -24.00 -48.26 -23.37
C SER A 400 -24.76 -49.43 -22.73
N LYS A 401 -24.97 -49.41 -21.41
CA LYS A 401 -25.68 -50.47 -20.69
C LYS A 401 -27.19 -50.48 -20.94
N HIS A 402 -27.81 -49.32 -21.15
CA HIS A 402 -29.27 -49.19 -21.21
C HIS A 402 -29.78 -48.68 -22.57
N CYS A 403 -28.92 -48.52 -23.59
CA CYS A 403 -29.35 -48.04 -24.91
C CYS A 403 -30.39 -48.95 -25.57
N GLU A 404 -30.31 -50.26 -25.34
CA GLU A 404 -31.24 -51.27 -25.87
C GLU A 404 -32.50 -51.41 -25.01
N THR A 405 -32.40 -51.20 -23.69
CA THR A 405 -33.52 -51.25 -22.75
C THR A 405 -33.37 -50.14 -21.69
N PRO A 406 -33.81 -48.91 -21.99
CA PRO A 406 -33.76 -47.86 -21.00
C PRO A 406 -34.72 -48.16 -19.85
N PRO A 407 -34.37 -47.79 -18.61
CA PRO A 407 -35.26 -47.98 -17.48
C PRO A 407 -36.62 -47.34 -17.77
N PRO A 408 -37.74 -48.05 -17.58
CA PRO A 408 -39.05 -47.50 -17.87
C PRO A 408 -39.31 -46.30 -16.95
N LEU A 409 -39.38 -45.10 -17.54
CA LEU A 409 -39.80 -43.91 -16.82
C LEU A 409 -41.29 -44.03 -16.48
N ARG A 410 -41.64 -43.91 -15.20
CA ARG A 410 -43.03 -44.09 -14.72
C ARG A 410 -43.99 -43.19 -15.50
N GLY A 411 -45.01 -43.80 -16.09
CA GLY A 411 -46.09 -43.08 -16.77
C GLY A 411 -45.72 -42.51 -18.15
N LEU A 412 -44.58 -42.88 -18.75
CA LEU A 412 -44.24 -42.53 -20.13
C LEU A 412 -44.42 -43.73 -21.06
N PRO A 413 -44.91 -43.52 -22.30
CA PRO A 413 -44.99 -44.57 -23.29
C PRO A 413 -43.59 -44.93 -23.84
N PRO A 414 -43.39 -46.12 -24.42
CA PRO A 414 -42.08 -46.70 -24.64
C PRO A 414 -41.15 -45.83 -25.49
N VAL A 415 -41.62 -45.27 -26.61
CA VAL A 415 -40.76 -44.47 -27.50
C VAL A 415 -40.49 -43.07 -26.92
N ALA A 416 -41.51 -42.43 -26.35
CA ALA A 416 -41.32 -41.12 -25.73
C ALA A 416 -40.46 -41.21 -24.44
N GLY A 417 -40.52 -42.32 -23.71
CA GLY A 417 -39.67 -42.59 -22.56
C GLY A 417 -38.20 -42.78 -22.95
N GLN A 418 -37.94 -43.49 -24.05
CA GLN A 418 -36.59 -43.65 -24.62
C GLN A 418 -35.98 -42.29 -25.00
N ILE A 419 -36.74 -41.44 -25.69
CA ILE A 419 -36.31 -40.09 -26.08
C ILE A 419 -36.08 -39.21 -24.85
N GLN A 420 -37.01 -39.22 -23.90
CA GLN A 420 -36.89 -38.40 -22.68
C GLN A 420 -35.71 -38.82 -21.80
N TRP A 421 -35.41 -40.12 -21.73
CA TRP A 421 -34.23 -40.63 -21.04
C TRP A 421 -32.94 -40.10 -21.69
N ALA A 422 -32.82 -40.17 -23.02
CA ALA A 422 -31.67 -39.63 -23.74
C ALA A 422 -31.51 -38.11 -23.54
N ARG A 423 -32.62 -37.35 -23.58
CA ARG A 423 -32.62 -35.91 -23.29
C ARG A 423 -32.21 -35.59 -21.86
N SER A 424 -32.69 -36.37 -20.89
CA SER A 424 -32.32 -36.17 -19.48
C SER A 424 -30.82 -36.38 -19.26
N LEU A 425 -30.21 -37.36 -19.93
CA LEU A 425 -28.77 -37.58 -19.89
C LEU A 425 -28.01 -36.43 -20.58
N PHE A 426 -28.52 -35.92 -21.70
CA PHE A 426 -27.93 -34.79 -22.39
C PHE A 426 -27.97 -33.51 -21.54
N GLN A 427 -29.13 -33.17 -20.96
CA GLN A 427 -29.30 -32.01 -20.09
C GLN A 427 -28.39 -32.08 -18.85
N HIS A 428 -28.23 -33.27 -18.26
CA HIS A 428 -27.32 -33.48 -17.14
C HIS A 428 -25.85 -33.17 -17.50
N LEU A 429 -25.43 -33.49 -18.72
CA LEU A 429 -24.09 -33.16 -19.22
C LEU A 429 -23.96 -31.70 -19.70
N GLU A 430 -25.04 -31.12 -20.20
CA GLU A 430 -25.06 -29.75 -20.74
C GLU A 430 -24.93 -28.68 -19.66
N VAL A 431 -25.59 -28.85 -18.51
CA VAL A 431 -25.55 -27.86 -17.41
C VAL A 431 -24.11 -27.56 -16.93
N PRO A 432 -23.25 -28.55 -16.63
CA PRO A 432 -21.85 -28.29 -16.32
C PRO A 432 -21.05 -27.70 -17.48
N MET A 433 -21.32 -28.13 -18.73
CA MET A 433 -20.59 -27.65 -19.89
C MET A 433 -20.87 -26.17 -20.20
N MET A 434 -22.12 -25.72 -20.04
CA MET A 434 -22.46 -24.30 -20.14
C MET A 434 -21.73 -23.46 -19.08
N ALA A 435 -21.60 -24.01 -17.87
CA ALA A 435 -20.90 -23.38 -16.77
C ALA A 435 -19.38 -23.23 -17.05
N PHE A 436 -18.75 -24.26 -17.63
CA PHE A 436 -17.36 -24.17 -18.08
C PHE A 436 -17.17 -23.23 -19.26
N ARG A 437 -18.15 -23.10 -20.16
CA ARG A 437 -18.12 -22.13 -21.26
C ARG A 437 -18.07 -20.68 -20.80
N ALA A 438 -18.68 -20.37 -19.65
CA ALA A 438 -18.58 -19.04 -19.05
C ALA A 438 -17.15 -18.69 -18.57
N HIS A 439 -16.30 -19.70 -18.30
CA HIS A 439 -14.91 -19.52 -17.88
C HIS A 439 -13.95 -19.99 -18.98
N GLY A 440 -13.69 -19.14 -19.96
CA GLY A 440 -12.90 -19.48 -21.16
C GLY A 440 -11.52 -20.08 -20.87
N ILE A 441 -10.89 -19.68 -19.76
CA ILE A 441 -9.56 -20.16 -19.32
C ILE A 441 -9.55 -21.68 -19.09
N LEU A 442 -10.65 -22.25 -18.60
CA LEU A 442 -10.77 -23.70 -18.39
C LEU A 442 -10.78 -24.49 -19.70
N LEU A 443 -11.36 -23.95 -20.75
CA LEU A 443 -11.54 -24.63 -22.04
C LEU A 443 -10.28 -24.58 -22.93
N GLU A 444 -9.33 -23.70 -22.62
CA GLU A 444 -8.06 -23.62 -23.35
C GLU A 444 -7.05 -24.69 -22.92
N THR A 445 -7.21 -25.22 -21.70
CA THR A 445 -6.39 -26.31 -21.15
C THR A 445 -6.49 -27.59 -21.98
N ILE A 446 -5.46 -28.44 -21.91
CA ILE A 446 -5.43 -29.72 -22.62
C ILE A 446 -6.56 -30.62 -22.12
N GLU A 447 -6.78 -30.66 -20.81
CA GLU A 447 -7.89 -31.42 -20.21
C GLU A 447 -9.27 -30.84 -20.58
N GLY A 448 -9.40 -29.51 -20.67
CA GLY A 448 -10.64 -28.85 -21.08
C GLY A 448 -11.01 -29.15 -22.53
N LYS A 449 -10.04 -29.09 -23.45
CA LYS A 449 -10.25 -29.46 -24.86
C LYS A 449 -10.66 -30.93 -25.02
N GLU A 450 -10.08 -31.83 -24.23
CA GLU A 450 -10.45 -33.24 -24.22
C GLU A 450 -11.87 -33.46 -23.69
N ALA A 451 -12.24 -32.78 -22.60
CA ALA A 451 -13.61 -32.80 -22.07
C ALA A 451 -14.64 -32.34 -23.12
N VAL A 452 -14.34 -31.27 -23.87
CA VAL A 452 -15.19 -30.77 -24.95
C VAL A 452 -15.32 -31.79 -26.09
N LYS A 453 -14.22 -32.43 -26.50
CA LYS A 453 -14.27 -33.48 -27.54
C LYS A 453 -15.15 -34.65 -27.10
N ARG A 454 -14.99 -35.13 -25.87
CA ARG A 454 -15.79 -36.24 -25.32
C ARG A 454 -17.27 -35.88 -25.17
N TYR A 455 -17.56 -34.70 -24.64
CA TYR A 455 -18.92 -34.16 -24.57
C TYR A 455 -19.58 -34.08 -25.95
N ASN A 456 -18.88 -33.51 -26.95
CA ASN A 456 -19.41 -33.42 -28.31
C ASN A 456 -19.65 -34.80 -28.94
N ARG A 457 -18.79 -35.80 -28.64
CA ARG A 457 -18.97 -37.17 -29.11
C ARG A 457 -20.21 -37.82 -28.49
N ILE A 458 -20.37 -37.74 -27.17
CA ILE A 458 -21.53 -38.31 -26.46
C ILE A 458 -22.82 -37.57 -26.87
N GLY A 459 -22.76 -36.24 -26.94
CA GLY A 459 -23.88 -35.40 -27.39
C GLY A 459 -24.36 -35.76 -28.79
N LYS A 460 -23.44 -35.93 -29.76
CA LYS A 460 -23.77 -36.42 -31.11
C LYS A 460 -24.46 -37.79 -31.07
N THR A 461 -23.96 -38.71 -30.25
CA THR A 461 -24.56 -40.05 -30.12
C THR A 461 -25.96 -40.00 -29.50
N LEU A 462 -26.16 -39.18 -28.46
CA LEU A 462 -27.46 -39.02 -27.80
C LEU A 462 -28.49 -38.35 -28.73
N VAL A 463 -28.09 -37.33 -29.50
CA VAL A 463 -28.96 -36.69 -30.49
C VAL A 463 -29.27 -37.64 -31.65
N ALA A 464 -28.29 -38.42 -32.12
CA ALA A 464 -28.52 -39.44 -33.14
C ALA A 464 -29.48 -40.53 -32.65
N TYR A 465 -29.38 -40.94 -31.38
CA TYR A 465 -30.33 -41.86 -30.75
C TYR A 465 -31.73 -41.25 -30.74
N GLU A 466 -31.89 -40.03 -30.25
CA GLU A 466 -33.17 -39.32 -30.23
C GLU A 466 -33.80 -39.22 -31.63
N LEU A 467 -33.02 -38.84 -32.65
CA LEU A 467 -33.49 -38.76 -34.04
C LEU A 467 -33.84 -40.13 -34.62
N ALA A 468 -33.05 -41.18 -34.33
CA ALA A 468 -33.32 -42.53 -34.84
C ALA A 468 -34.63 -43.11 -34.27
N TYR A 469 -34.89 -42.91 -32.97
CA TYR A 469 -36.15 -43.35 -32.35
C TYR A 469 -37.34 -42.50 -32.81
N TYR A 470 -37.15 -41.20 -33.00
CA TYR A 470 -38.16 -40.33 -33.60
C TYR A 470 -38.48 -40.73 -35.05
N ASP A 471 -37.46 -41.03 -35.87
CA ASP A 471 -37.65 -41.49 -37.25
C ASP A 471 -38.28 -42.89 -37.31
N ALA A 472 -37.91 -43.78 -36.38
CA ALA A 472 -38.53 -45.09 -36.25
C ALA A 472 -40.01 -44.97 -35.87
N TRP A 473 -40.36 -44.06 -34.97
CA TRP A 473 -41.75 -43.74 -34.63
C TRP A 473 -42.51 -43.11 -35.81
N ARG A 474 -41.88 -42.18 -36.53
CA ARG A 474 -42.45 -41.54 -37.72
C ARG A 474 -42.72 -42.55 -38.84
N LYS A 475 -41.83 -43.53 -39.02
CA LYS A 475 -41.94 -44.64 -39.98
C LYS A 475 -42.81 -45.78 -39.46
N GLN A 476 -43.10 -45.82 -38.15
CA GLN A 476 -43.96 -46.82 -37.55
C GLN A 476 -45.28 -46.80 -38.31
N SER A 477 -45.66 -47.96 -38.81
CA SER A 477 -46.56 -48.03 -39.95
C SER A 477 -47.94 -47.49 -39.59
N LEU A 478 -48.19 -46.23 -39.94
CA LEU A 478 -49.51 -45.59 -39.92
C LEU A 478 -50.54 -46.44 -40.69
N SER A 479 -50.08 -47.26 -41.63
CA SER A 479 -50.90 -48.23 -42.37
C SER A 479 -51.51 -49.32 -41.49
N ALA A 480 -50.80 -49.80 -40.45
CA ALA A 480 -51.32 -50.79 -39.51
C ALA A 480 -52.41 -50.18 -38.63
N ILE A 481 -52.23 -48.92 -38.23
CA ILE A 481 -53.19 -48.17 -37.41
C ILE A 481 -54.42 -47.77 -38.25
N GLN A 482 -54.22 -47.37 -39.50
CA GLN A 482 -55.32 -47.13 -40.45
C GLN A 482 -56.14 -48.41 -40.71
N LYS A 483 -55.50 -49.58 -40.79
CA LYS A 483 -56.20 -50.86 -40.87
C LYS A 483 -57.00 -51.15 -39.59
N SER A 484 -56.41 -50.96 -38.41
CA SER A 484 -57.11 -51.12 -37.13
C SER A 484 -58.28 -50.14 -36.95
N LEU A 485 -58.17 -48.91 -37.44
CA LEU A 485 -59.23 -47.90 -37.40
C LEU A 485 -60.38 -48.17 -38.38
N ARG A 486 -60.15 -49.01 -39.42
CA ARG A 486 -61.18 -49.45 -40.37
C ARG A 486 -61.95 -50.68 -39.88
N CYS A 487 -61.45 -51.37 -38.85
CA CYS A 487 -62.15 -52.48 -38.22
C CYS A 487 -63.35 -51.98 -37.40
N THR A 488 -64.40 -52.77 -37.31
CA THR A 488 -65.55 -52.46 -36.46
C THR A 488 -65.15 -52.51 -34.99
N LEU A 489 -65.58 -51.51 -34.21
CA LEU A 489 -65.27 -51.38 -32.78
C LEU A 489 -65.89 -52.49 -31.93
N VAL A 490 -66.92 -53.16 -32.43
CA VAL A 490 -67.59 -54.29 -31.76
C VAL A 490 -67.46 -55.50 -32.67
N VAL A 491 -66.93 -56.59 -32.12
CA VAL A 491 -66.78 -57.87 -32.80
C VAL A 491 -67.25 -58.97 -31.85
N ARG A 492 -67.95 -59.98 -32.37
CA ARG A 492 -68.30 -61.19 -31.61
C ARG A 492 -67.13 -62.15 -31.62
N LYS A 493 -66.73 -62.68 -30.46
CA LYS A 493 -65.75 -63.77 -30.42
C LYS A 493 -66.33 -65.01 -31.14
N PRO A 494 -65.58 -65.64 -32.06
CA PRO A 494 -66.06 -66.82 -32.80
C PRO A 494 -66.40 -68.02 -31.91
N GLU A 495 -65.82 -68.09 -30.72
CA GLU A 495 -65.90 -69.25 -29.82
C GLU A 495 -66.94 -69.09 -28.70
N THR A 496 -67.30 -67.86 -28.31
CA THR A 496 -68.13 -67.59 -27.12
C THR A 496 -69.35 -66.71 -27.38
N GLU A 497 -69.58 -66.23 -28.62
CA GLU A 497 -70.64 -65.27 -29.02
C GLU A 497 -70.70 -63.93 -28.24
N GLU A 498 -69.83 -63.72 -27.24
CA GLU A 498 -69.75 -62.49 -26.47
C GLU A 498 -69.25 -61.32 -27.32
N LEU A 499 -69.90 -60.17 -27.15
CA LEU A 499 -69.52 -58.90 -27.76
C LEU A 499 -68.34 -58.31 -26.98
N TYR A 500 -67.22 -58.07 -27.65
CA TYR A 500 -66.09 -57.35 -27.06
C TYR A 500 -65.73 -56.11 -27.88
N VAL A 501 -65.20 -55.11 -27.18
CA VAL A 501 -64.69 -53.89 -27.82
C VAL A 501 -63.34 -54.21 -28.46
N ASN A 502 -63.31 -54.24 -29.78
CA ASN A 502 -62.11 -54.44 -30.58
C ASN A 502 -61.28 -53.13 -30.61
N TRP A 503 -60.73 -52.77 -29.44
CA TRP A 503 -59.84 -51.62 -29.31
C TRP A 503 -58.39 -52.09 -29.34
N ASP A 504 -57.68 -51.68 -30.38
CA ASP A 504 -56.26 -51.95 -30.51
C ASP A 504 -55.45 -51.07 -29.51
N PRO A 505 -54.77 -51.64 -28.51
CA PRO A 505 -53.98 -50.87 -27.53
C PRO A 505 -52.93 -49.95 -28.18
N ARG A 506 -52.49 -50.28 -29.40
CA ARG A 506 -51.55 -49.47 -30.19
C ARG A 506 -52.08 -48.05 -30.48
N ILE A 507 -53.40 -47.87 -30.55
CA ILE A 507 -54.03 -46.55 -30.78
C ILE A 507 -53.87 -45.65 -29.55
N SER A 508 -54.11 -46.17 -28.34
CA SER A 508 -53.93 -45.42 -27.10
C SER A 508 -52.46 -45.04 -26.88
N THR A 509 -51.54 -45.98 -27.13
CA THR A 509 -50.10 -45.74 -27.02
C THR A 509 -49.64 -44.69 -28.01
N LEU A 510 -50.06 -44.76 -29.28
CA LEU A 510 -49.71 -43.76 -30.30
C LEU A 510 -50.21 -42.36 -29.93
N LEU A 511 -51.46 -42.23 -29.44
CA LEU A 511 -52.01 -40.92 -29.05
C LEU A 511 -51.24 -40.32 -27.87
N TYR A 512 -50.86 -41.15 -26.90
CA TYR A 512 -50.08 -40.70 -25.75
C TYR A 512 -48.63 -40.36 -26.13
N GLU A 513 -48.00 -41.17 -26.99
CA GLU A 513 -46.68 -40.89 -27.57
C GLU A 513 -46.69 -39.60 -28.39
N ALA A 514 -47.66 -39.44 -29.28
CA ALA A 514 -47.78 -38.25 -30.12
C ALA A 514 -47.95 -36.99 -29.26
N THR A 515 -48.78 -37.02 -28.22
CA THR A 515 -48.96 -35.88 -27.31
C THR A 515 -47.64 -35.54 -26.59
N LYS A 516 -46.88 -36.54 -26.14
CA LYS A 516 -45.60 -36.33 -25.44
C LYS A 516 -44.49 -35.88 -26.39
N ILE A 517 -44.41 -36.43 -27.59
CA ILE A 517 -43.48 -36.01 -28.65
C ILE A 517 -43.78 -34.57 -29.09
N GLN A 518 -45.04 -34.16 -29.14
CA GLN A 518 -45.43 -32.76 -29.39
C GLN A 518 -44.94 -31.82 -28.29
N GLN A 519 -45.11 -32.22 -27.02
CA GLN A 519 -44.62 -31.46 -25.86
C GLN A 519 -43.09 -31.36 -25.84
N MET A 520 -42.41 -32.34 -26.43
CA MET A 520 -40.96 -32.36 -26.63
C MET A 520 -40.50 -31.48 -27.81
N GLY A 521 -41.40 -30.83 -28.56
CA GLY A 521 -41.07 -29.86 -29.61
C GLY A 521 -40.78 -30.47 -30.97
N PHE A 522 -41.09 -31.75 -31.19
CA PHE A 522 -40.95 -32.39 -32.50
C PHE A 522 -42.16 -32.14 -33.39
N GLU A 523 -41.92 -32.05 -34.70
CA GLU A 523 -43.00 -32.04 -35.69
C GLU A 523 -43.70 -33.40 -35.74
N ILE A 524 -45.01 -33.40 -35.86
CA ILE A 524 -45.80 -34.63 -35.91
C ILE A 524 -46.38 -34.78 -37.31
N PRO A 525 -46.37 -35.98 -37.92
CA PRO A 525 -47.02 -36.20 -39.20
C PRO A 525 -48.48 -35.73 -39.20
N TYR A 526 -48.92 -35.06 -40.27
CA TYR A 526 -50.26 -34.49 -40.42
C TYR A 526 -51.38 -35.49 -40.03
N MET A 527 -51.26 -36.74 -40.46
CA MET A 527 -52.23 -37.79 -40.12
C MET A 527 -52.34 -38.07 -38.61
N THR A 528 -51.21 -38.01 -37.88
CA THR A 528 -51.19 -38.19 -36.43
C THR A 528 -51.73 -36.95 -35.71
N GLN A 529 -51.54 -35.74 -36.26
CA GLN A 529 -52.17 -34.52 -35.74
C GLN A 529 -53.71 -34.57 -35.84
N VAL A 530 -54.24 -35.05 -36.98
CA VAL A 530 -55.70 -35.26 -37.14
C VAL A 530 -56.22 -36.30 -36.14
N LEU A 531 -55.44 -37.35 -35.86
CA LEU A 531 -55.79 -38.35 -34.85
C LEU A 531 -55.76 -37.79 -33.42
N ILE A 532 -54.80 -36.94 -33.06
CA ILE A 532 -54.78 -36.24 -31.77
C ILE A 532 -56.01 -35.33 -31.63
N TYR A 533 -56.35 -34.56 -32.67
CA TYR A 533 -57.55 -33.70 -32.64
C TYR A 533 -58.85 -34.50 -32.47
N LYS A 534 -58.93 -35.71 -33.07
CA LYS A 534 -60.07 -36.61 -32.96
C LYS A 534 -60.00 -37.57 -31.76
N ALA A 535 -58.90 -37.56 -31.01
CA ALA A 535 -58.69 -38.43 -29.85
C ALA A 535 -59.79 -38.33 -28.78
N PRO A 536 -60.31 -37.14 -28.41
CA PRO A 536 -61.36 -37.02 -27.39
C PRO A 536 -62.64 -37.75 -27.82
N LEU A 537 -63.01 -37.62 -29.10
CA LEU A 537 -64.18 -38.28 -29.68
C LEU A 537 -64.00 -39.80 -29.78
N LEU A 538 -62.79 -40.27 -30.09
CA LEU A 538 -62.48 -41.70 -30.18
C LEU A 538 -62.46 -42.37 -28.80
N LEU A 539 -61.86 -41.72 -27.80
CA LEU A 539 -61.82 -42.21 -26.42
C LEU A 539 -63.22 -42.18 -25.79
N GLN A 540 -63.99 -41.11 -26.01
CA GLN A 540 -65.38 -41.02 -25.54
C GLN A 540 -66.28 -42.09 -26.19
N LYS A 541 -66.09 -42.40 -27.48
CA LYS A 541 -66.83 -43.48 -28.16
C LYS A 541 -66.44 -44.86 -27.65
N ARG A 542 -65.16 -45.11 -27.35
CA ARG A 542 -64.71 -46.34 -26.69
C ARG A 542 -65.34 -46.49 -25.30
N ASP A 543 -65.31 -45.44 -24.50
CA ASP A 543 -65.77 -45.47 -23.11
C ASP A 543 -67.31 -45.54 -22.99
N LYS A 544 -68.03 -45.22 -24.07
CA LYS A 544 -69.49 -45.45 -24.18
C LYS A 544 -69.87 -46.87 -24.62
N VAL A 545 -68.91 -47.63 -25.16
CA VAL A 545 -69.13 -48.97 -25.73
C VAL A 545 -68.54 -50.07 -24.83
N LYS A 546 -67.54 -49.72 -23.99
CA LYS A 546 -67.23 -50.47 -22.77
C LYS A 546 -68.36 -50.34 -21.76
#